data_AF-A0A968HVL7-F1
#
_entry.id   AF-A0A968HVL7-F1
#
_cell.length_a   1.000
_cell.length_b   1.000
_cell.length_c   1.000
_cell.angle_alpha   90.00
_cell.angle_beta   90.00
_cell.angle_gamma   90.00
#
_symmetry.space_group_name_H-M   'P 1'
#
loop_
_entity.id
_entity.type
_entity.pdbx_description
1 polymer ?
#
loop_
_entity_poly.entity_id
_entity_poly.type
_entity_poly.pdbx_seq_one_letter_code
_entity_poly.pdbx_strand_id
1 'polypeptide(L)'
;MSIKNQTTSGVIWTGIATIFTVVIQFLQLSILARLLDPSDFGVMAMIMVVIGFANAFADMGVSNAIIHYQNIQKRQLSSLYWLSILLGVCIFLIITLATPWIAQFFQEPRLRSMLLWASLIFIATPFGQQFQVLFQKELRFKYLAVVEIIASIVGSATAIVLHFKGKVFCL
;
A
#
# COMPACT_ATOMS: atom_id res chain seq x y z
N MET A 1 -32.50 -8.84 -16.29
CA MET A 1 -31.66 -7.62 -16.23
C MET A 1 -30.22 -8.03 -16.49
N SER A 2 -29.58 -7.42 -17.50
CA SER A 2 -28.42 -7.99 -18.21
C SER A 2 -27.09 -7.86 -17.46
N ILE A 3 -26.36 -8.96 -17.43
CA ILE A 3 -25.04 -9.18 -16.81
C ILE A 3 -23.97 -8.20 -17.38
N LYS A 4 -24.19 -7.64 -18.58
CA LYS A 4 -23.33 -6.60 -19.17
C LYS A 4 -23.28 -5.29 -18.37
N ASN A 5 -24.32 -4.92 -17.62
CA ASN A 5 -24.35 -3.64 -16.88
C ASN A 5 -23.69 -3.70 -15.50
N GLN A 6 -23.56 -4.88 -14.87
CA GLN A 6 -22.86 -5.02 -13.59
C GLN A 6 -21.34 -5.09 -13.75
N THR A 7 -20.84 -5.69 -14.83
CA THR A 7 -19.40 -5.73 -15.12
C THR A 7 -18.88 -4.37 -15.58
N THR A 8 -19.63 -3.63 -16.42
CA THR A 8 -19.23 -2.30 -16.88
C THR A 8 -19.28 -1.27 -15.76
N SER A 9 -20.32 -1.29 -14.92
CA SER A 9 -20.39 -0.39 -13.77
C SER A 9 -19.26 -0.67 -12.77
N GLY A 10 -18.90 -1.93 -12.49
CA GLY A 10 -17.79 -2.26 -11.62
C GLY A 10 -16.45 -1.69 -12.09
N VAL A 11 -16.11 -1.88 -13.36
CA VAL A 11 -14.86 -1.35 -13.95
C VAL A 11 -14.83 0.18 -13.96
N ILE A 12 -15.96 0.83 -14.27
CA ILE A 12 -16.07 2.29 -14.25
C ILE A 12 -15.88 2.84 -12.83
N TRP A 13 -16.49 2.21 -11.82
CA TRP A 13 -16.36 2.65 -10.42
C TRP A 13 -14.93 2.48 -9.89
N THR A 14 -14.27 1.35 -10.19
CA THR A 14 -12.86 1.16 -9.81
C THR A 14 -11.96 2.14 -10.54
N GLY A 15 -12.17 2.35 -11.84
CA GLY A 15 -11.39 3.32 -12.61
C GLY A 15 -11.53 4.75 -12.08
N ILE A 16 -12.75 5.18 -11.71
CA ILE A 16 -12.98 6.48 -11.08
C ILE A 16 -12.25 6.57 -9.73
N ALA A 17 -12.31 5.52 -8.90
CA ALA A 17 -11.61 5.49 -7.61
C ALA A 17 -10.10 5.58 -7.77
N THR A 18 -9.52 4.86 -8.75
CA THR A 18 -8.09 4.94 -9.05
C THR A 18 -7.69 6.33 -9.51
N ILE A 19 -8.43 6.93 -10.46
CA ILE A 19 -8.16 8.30 -10.93
C ILE A 19 -8.23 9.29 -9.76
N PHE A 20 -9.26 9.18 -8.93
CA PHE A 20 -9.44 10.07 -7.77
C PHE A 20 -8.29 9.94 -6.77
N THR A 21 -7.87 8.70 -6.48
CA THR A 21 -6.75 8.41 -5.59
C THR A 21 -5.44 8.95 -6.13
N VAL A 22 -5.18 8.80 -7.44
CA VAL A 22 -3.99 9.35 -8.10
C VAL A 22 -3.97 10.88 -8.03
N VAL A 23 -5.12 11.53 -8.28
CA VAL A 23 -5.24 12.99 -8.16
C VAL A 23 -4.96 13.46 -6.73
N ILE A 24 -5.51 12.77 -5.73
CA ILE A 24 -5.24 13.06 -4.31
C ILE A 24 -3.77 12.89 -3.98
N GLN A 25 -3.14 11.79 -4.42
CA GLN A 25 -1.71 11.55 -4.19
C GLN A 25 -0.84 12.62 -4.83
N PHE A 26 -1.18 13.06 -6.03
CA PHE A 26 -0.45 14.12 -6.72
C PHE A 26 -0.57 15.47 -5.99
N LEU A 27 -1.78 15.83 -5.56
CA LEU A 27 -2.03 17.01 -4.72
C LEU A 27 -1.24 16.94 -3.41
N GLN A 28 -1.26 15.79 -2.75
CA GLN A 28 -0.50 15.55 -1.52
C GLN A 28 0.99 15.74 -1.75
N LEU A 29 1.56 15.16 -2.81
CA LEU A 29 2.97 15.32 -3.16
C LEU A 29 3.34 16.79 -3.39
N SER A 30 2.49 17.53 -4.10
CA SER A 30 2.68 18.96 -4.38
C SER A 30 2.62 19.83 -3.12
N ILE A 31 1.71 19.50 -2.18
CA ILE A 31 1.61 20.17 -0.89
C ILE A 31 2.83 19.85 -0.02
N LEU A 32 3.21 18.58 0.12
CA LEU A 32 4.37 18.18 0.91
C LEU A 32 5.67 18.77 0.35
N ALA A 33 5.82 18.83 -0.98
CA ALA A 33 6.99 19.43 -1.62
C ALA A 33 7.17 20.92 -1.30
N ARG A 34 6.07 21.65 -0.99
CA ARG A 34 6.15 23.05 -0.52
C ARG A 34 6.36 23.18 0.98
N LEU A 35 6.12 22.13 1.76
CA LEU A 35 5.97 22.19 3.21
C LEU A 35 7.08 21.45 3.98
N LEU A 36 7.77 20.50 3.34
CA LEU A 36 8.94 19.78 3.86
C LEU A 36 10.24 20.40 3.37
N ASP A 37 11.26 20.36 4.22
CA ASP A 37 12.62 20.70 3.82
C ASP A 37 13.17 19.70 2.78
N PRO A 38 14.02 20.15 1.84
CA PRO A 38 14.56 19.30 0.78
C PRO A 38 15.36 18.08 1.29
N SER A 39 15.88 18.12 2.52
CA SER A 39 16.52 16.98 3.19
C SER A 39 15.56 15.83 3.48
N ASP A 40 14.35 16.12 3.99
CA ASP A 40 13.35 15.11 4.31
C ASP A 40 12.75 14.49 3.05
N PHE A 41 12.64 15.28 1.98
CA PHE A 41 12.19 14.80 0.67
C PHE A 41 13.15 13.76 0.07
N GLY A 42 14.46 13.95 0.25
CA GLY A 42 15.49 12.99 -0.15
C GLY A 42 15.35 11.66 0.58
N VAL A 43 15.18 11.69 1.91
CA VAL A 43 14.96 10.48 2.72
C VAL A 43 13.72 9.72 2.26
N MET A 44 12.64 10.43 1.96
CA MET A 44 11.39 9.80 1.53
C MET A 44 11.48 9.19 0.13
N ALA A 45 12.20 9.82 -0.79
CA ALA A 45 12.47 9.26 -2.11
C ALA A 45 13.28 7.95 -2.02
N MET A 46 14.30 7.91 -1.15
CA MET A 46 15.09 6.70 -0.91
C MET A 46 14.23 5.55 -0.37
N ILE A 47 13.34 5.85 0.58
CA ILE A 47 12.38 4.87 1.12
C ILE A 47 11.44 4.36 0.03
N MET A 48 10.88 5.26 -0.79
CA MET A 48 9.99 4.88 -1.90
C MET A 48 10.67 3.93 -2.89
N VAL A 49 11.94 4.14 -3.21
CA VAL A 49 12.69 3.23 -4.09
C VAL A 49 12.78 1.84 -3.46
N VAL A 50 13.19 1.74 -2.19
CA VAL A 50 13.34 0.45 -1.49
C VAL A 50 11.99 -0.27 -1.38
N ILE A 51 10.93 0.44 -0.99
CA ILE A 51 9.58 -0.12 -0.90
C ILE A 51 9.05 -0.51 -2.28
N GLY A 52 9.30 0.30 -3.30
CA GLY A 52 8.90 0.01 -4.68
C GLY A 52 9.50 -1.31 -5.18
N PHE A 53 10.80 -1.52 -4.94
CA PHE A 53 11.44 -2.80 -5.21
C PHE A 53 10.80 -3.94 -4.43
N ALA A 54 10.61 -3.77 -3.12
CA ALA A 54 9.99 -4.80 -2.29
C ALA A 54 8.54 -5.12 -2.71
N ASN A 55 7.76 -4.12 -3.15
CA ASN A 55 6.43 -4.32 -3.71
C ASN A 55 6.48 -5.12 -5.00
N ALA A 56 7.44 -4.86 -5.90
CA ALA A 56 7.59 -5.67 -7.11
C ALA A 56 7.85 -7.15 -6.78
N PHE A 57 8.68 -7.43 -5.76
CA PHE A 57 8.88 -8.79 -5.26
C PHE A 57 7.61 -9.37 -4.61
N ALA A 58 6.87 -8.57 -3.84
CA ALA A 58 5.60 -8.99 -3.24
C ALA A 58 4.57 -9.35 -4.31
N ASP A 59 4.43 -8.53 -5.35
CA ASP A 59 3.50 -8.73 -6.47
C ASP A 59 3.83 -9.98 -7.27
N MET A 60 5.13 -10.28 -7.46
CA MET A 60 5.58 -11.54 -8.05
C MET A 60 5.18 -12.74 -7.18
N GLY A 61 5.37 -12.64 -5.87
CA GLY A 61 4.97 -13.69 -4.91
C GLY A 61 3.46 -13.93 -4.90
N VAL A 62 2.68 -12.85 -4.87
CA VAL A 62 1.20 -12.88 -4.86
C VAL A 62 0.65 -13.38 -6.19
N SER A 63 1.21 -12.97 -7.32
CA SER A 63 0.80 -13.46 -8.65
C SER A 63 1.06 -14.96 -8.78
N ASN A 64 2.22 -15.45 -8.34
CA ASN A 64 2.51 -16.89 -8.31
C ASN A 64 1.56 -17.66 -7.40
N ALA A 65 1.19 -17.09 -6.24
CA ALA A 65 0.21 -17.67 -5.33
C ALA A 65 -1.15 -17.86 -6.03
N ILE A 66 -1.64 -16.83 -6.71
CA ILE A 66 -2.94 -16.80 -7.38
C ILE A 66 -2.98 -17.76 -8.57
N ILE A 67 -1.91 -17.81 -9.38
CA ILE A 67 -1.83 -18.69 -10.56
C ILE A 67 -1.89 -20.17 -10.17
N HIS A 68 -1.34 -20.54 -9.00
CA HIS A 68 -1.35 -21.93 -8.53
C HIS A 68 -2.75 -22.44 -8.11
N TYR A 69 -3.72 -21.56 -7.84
CA TYR A 69 -5.05 -21.93 -7.34
C TYR A 69 -6.18 -21.37 -8.21
N GLN A 70 -6.24 -21.77 -9.48
CA GLN A 70 -7.31 -21.35 -10.41
C GLN A 70 -8.68 -22.02 -10.20
N ASN A 71 -8.82 -23.03 -9.33
CA ASN A 71 -10.10 -23.69 -9.03
C ASN A 71 -10.51 -23.43 -7.58
N ILE A 72 -11.51 -22.57 -7.35
CA ILE A 72 -11.76 -21.97 -6.02
C ILE A 72 -12.77 -22.78 -5.18
N GLN A 73 -12.30 -23.52 -4.17
CA GLN A 73 -13.10 -23.88 -2.98
C GLN A 73 -12.73 -22.99 -1.78
N LYS A 74 -13.69 -22.76 -0.85
CA LYS A 74 -13.51 -21.91 0.36
C LYS A 74 -12.26 -22.26 1.19
N ARG A 75 -11.81 -23.53 1.16
CA ARG A 75 -10.63 -24.02 1.90
C ARG A 75 -9.30 -23.56 1.30
N GLN A 76 -9.26 -23.26 0.00
CA GLN A 76 -8.04 -22.84 -0.70
C GLN A 76 -7.77 -21.33 -0.56
N LEU A 77 -8.83 -20.52 -0.35
CA LEU A 77 -8.68 -19.10 0.00
C LEU A 77 -7.88 -18.90 1.30
N SER A 78 -8.11 -19.75 2.29
CA SER A 78 -7.33 -19.71 3.54
C SER A 78 -5.86 -20.03 3.30
N SER A 79 -5.54 -20.96 2.39
CA SER A 79 -4.16 -21.32 2.08
C SER A 79 -3.42 -20.21 1.33
N LEU A 80 -4.08 -19.58 0.35
CA LEU A 80 -3.58 -18.38 -0.33
C LEU A 80 -3.31 -17.23 0.63
N TYR A 81 -4.22 -17.00 1.58
CA TYR A 81 -4.05 -15.96 2.60
C TYR A 81 -2.81 -16.18 3.46
N TRP A 82 -2.65 -17.38 4.01
CA TRP A 82 -1.47 -17.73 4.79
C TRP A 82 -0.19 -17.59 3.97
N LEU A 83 -0.21 -17.95 2.69
CA LEU A 83 0.95 -17.80 1.80
C LEU A 83 1.29 -16.33 1.54
N SER A 84 0.31 -15.46 1.32
CA SER A 84 0.52 -14.02 1.18
C SER A 84 1.05 -13.37 2.46
N ILE A 85 0.56 -13.78 3.64
CA ILE A 85 1.14 -13.34 4.92
C ILE A 85 2.59 -13.79 5.03
N LEU A 86 2.87 -15.07 4.73
CA LEU A 86 4.22 -15.63 4.86
C LEU A 86 5.20 -14.89 3.94
N LEU A 87 4.80 -14.61 2.70
CA LEU A 87 5.56 -13.76 1.77
C LEU A 87 5.77 -12.34 2.31
N GLY A 88 4.73 -11.69 2.83
CA GLY A 88 4.81 -10.36 3.41
C GLY A 88 5.76 -10.29 4.62
N VAL A 89 5.71 -11.30 5.50
CA VAL A 89 6.61 -11.44 6.65
C VAL A 89 8.05 -11.73 6.20
N CYS A 90 8.25 -12.57 5.18
CA CYS A 90 9.57 -12.82 4.61
C CYS A 90 10.18 -11.53 4.04
N ILE A 91 9.42 -10.76 3.27
CA ILE A 91 9.87 -9.48 2.72
C ILE A 91 10.17 -8.48 3.84
N PHE A 92 9.30 -8.37 4.85
CA PHE A 92 9.53 -7.53 6.02
C PHE A 92 10.84 -7.88 6.73
N LEU A 93 11.11 -9.18 6.96
CA LEU A 93 12.35 -9.64 7.58
C LEU A 93 13.57 -9.29 6.74
N ILE A 94 13.50 -9.50 5.42
CA ILE A 94 14.59 -9.16 4.49
C ILE A 94 14.87 -7.65 4.54
N ILE A 95 13.84 -6.81 4.49
CA ILE A 95 14.01 -5.35 4.58
C ILE A 95 14.59 -4.95 5.93
N THR A 96 14.10 -5.53 7.02
CA THR A 96 14.58 -5.23 8.39
C THR A 96 16.06 -5.59 8.54
N LEU A 97 16.48 -6.74 7.99
CA LEU A 97 17.87 -7.18 7.98
C LEU A 97 18.75 -6.33 7.04
N ALA A 98 18.20 -5.89 5.91
CA ALA A 98 18.89 -5.02 4.96
C ALA A 98 18.95 -3.54 5.42
N THR A 99 18.03 -3.11 6.28
CA THR A 99 17.92 -1.73 6.79
C THR A 99 19.24 -1.17 7.31
N PRO A 100 20.00 -1.85 8.21
CA PRO A 100 21.29 -1.33 8.68
C PRO A 100 22.31 -1.10 7.56
N TRP A 101 22.32 -1.96 6.53
CA TRP A 101 23.24 -1.82 5.39
C TRP A 101 22.83 -0.65 4.49
N ILE A 102 21.53 -0.51 4.24
CA ILE A 102 20.96 0.58 3.47
C ILE A 102 21.22 1.92 4.19
N ALA A 103 21.01 1.98 5.51
CA ALA A 103 21.25 3.19 6.30
C ALA A 103 22.74 3.61 6.29
N GLN A 104 23.67 2.64 6.29
CA GLN A 104 25.10 2.93 6.14
C GLN A 104 25.45 3.40 4.73
N PHE A 105 24.85 2.80 3.70
CA PHE A 105 25.07 3.18 2.30
C PHE A 105 24.66 4.63 2.01
N PHE A 106 23.51 5.05 2.54
CA PHE A 106 22.97 6.40 2.36
C PHE A 106 23.44 7.41 3.41
N GLN A 107 24.26 7.00 4.39
CA GLN A 107 24.79 7.82 5.49
C GLN A 107 23.72 8.59 6.30
N GLU A 108 22.47 8.14 6.28
CA GLU A 108 21.33 8.82 6.91
C GLU A 108 20.72 7.96 8.02
N PRO A 109 20.98 8.26 9.32
CA PRO A 109 20.45 7.48 10.42
C PRO A 109 18.92 7.60 10.56
N ARG A 110 18.33 8.69 10.04
CA ARG A 110 16.86 8.87 9.97
C ARG A 110 16.17 7.84 9.08
N LEU A 111 16.87 7.37 8.03
CA LEU A 111 16.36 6.35 7.13
C LEU A 111 16.04 5.05 7.86
N ARG A 112 16.84 4.69 8.88
CA ARG A 112 16.70 3.43 9.62
C ARG A 112 15.34 3.30 10.30
N SER A 113 14.94 4.32 11.07
CA SER A 113 13.67 4.28 11.80
C SER A 113 12.49 4.37 10.85
N MET A 114 12.57 5.24 9.84
CA MET A 114 11.49 5.42 8.86
C MET A 114 11.27 4.19 7.99
N LEU A 115 12.34 3.53 7.53
CA LEU A 115 12.25 2.32 6.71
C LEU A 115 11.65 1.15 7.49
N LEU A 116 11.99 1.00 8.78
CA LEU A 116 11.38 0.00 9.65
C LEU A 116 9.87 0.23 9.77
N TRP A 117 9.44 1.46 10.06
CA TRP A 117 8.01 1.80 10.11
C TRP A 117 7.30 1.54 8.79
N ALA A 118 7.95 1.89 7.68
CA ALA A 118 7.35 1.69 6.37
C ALA A 118 7.28 0.20 5.98
N SER A 119 8.23 -0.62 6.43
CA SER A 119 8.22 -2.07 6.15
C SER A 119 7.05 -2.81 6.83
N LEU A 120 6.47 -2.28 7.92
CA LEU A 120 5.24 -2.86 8.51
C LEU A 120 4.09 -2.92 7.51
N ILE A 121 4.11 -2.09 6.46
CA ILE A 121 3.09 -2.14 5.42
C ILE A 121 3.01 -3.55 4.81
N PHE A 122 4.13 -4.23 4.59
CA PHE A 122 4.15 -5.58 3.99
C PHE A 122 3.47 -6.65 4.86
N ILE A 123 3.42 -6.43 6.18
CA ILE A 123 2.67 -7.28 7.09
C ILE A 123 1.19 -6.89 7.08
N ALA A 124 0.87 -5.59 7.06
CA ALA A 124 -0.51 -5.10 7.17
C ALA A 124 -1.33 -5.27 5.88
N THR A 125 -0.72 -5.07 4.70
CA THR A 125 -1.37 -5.15 3.40
C THR A 125 -2.09 -6.49 3.13
N PRO A 126 -1.49 -7.67 3.36
CA PRO A 126 -2.17 -8.94 3.09
C PRO A 126 -3.42 -9.17 3.96
N PHE A 127 -3.53 -8.56 5.16
CA PHE A 127 -4.77 -8.58 5.94
C PHE A 127 -5.90 -7.85 5.23
N GLY A 128 -5.61 -6.65 4.67
CA GLY A 128 -6.59 -5.87 3.92
C GLY A 128 -6.97 -6.52 2.59
N GLN A 129 -6.01 -7.12 1.88
CA GLN A 129 -6.25 -7.77 0.59
C GLN A 129 -7.23 -8.94 0.69
N GLN A 130 -7.25 -9.69 1.80
CA GLN A 130 -8.21 -10.77 1.97
C GLN A 130 -9.67 -10.29 1.90
N PHE A 131 -9.97 -9.17 2.57
CA PHE A 131 -11.30 -8.55 2.52
C PHE A 131 -11.60 -8.02 1.12
N GLN A 132 -10.63 -7.39 0.46
CA GLN A 132 -10.81 -6.90 -0.91
C GLN A 132 -11.13 -8.03 -1.90
N VAL A 133 -10.40 -9.15 -1.83
CA VAL A 133 -10.63 -10.32 -2.69
C VAL A 133 -12.00 -10.94 -2.42
N LEU A 134 -12.44 -11.01 -1.15
CA LEU A 134 -13.77 -11.49 -0.80
C LEU A 134 -14.87 -10.60 -1.40
N PHE A 135 -14.73 -9.26 -1.29
CA PHE A 135 -15.70 -8.32 -1.85
C PHE A 135 -15.69 -8.24 -3.40
N GLN A 136 -14.52 -8.39 -4.02
CA GLN A 136 -14.41 -8.50 -5.48
C GLN A 136 -15.11 -9.78 -5.98
N LYS A 137 -14.96 -10.90 -5.26
CA LYS A 137 -15.61 -12.17 -5.60
C LYS A 137 -17.14 -12.09 -5.47
N GLU A 138 -17.65 -11.28 -4.55
CA GLU A 138 -19.08 -10.97 -4.44
C GLU A 138 -19.59 -9.94 -5.47
N LEU A 139 -18.76 -9.51 -6.42
CA LEU A 139 -19.06 -8.49 -7.44
C LEU A 139 -19.50 -7.13 -6.83
N ARG A 140 -19.11 -6.86 -5.58
CA ARG A 140 -19.47 -5.63 -4.84
C ARG A 140 -18.45 -4.51 -5.05
N PHE A 141 -18.08 -4.23 -6.31
CA PHE A 141 -17.08 -3.21 -6.67
C PHE A 141 -17.40 -1.80 -6.14
N LYS A 142 -18.67 -1.46 -6.03
CA LYS A 142 -19.11 -0.16 -5.46
C LYS A 142 -18.67 0.02 -4.00
N TYR A 143 -18.68 -1.05 -3.20
CA TYR A 143 -18.20 -0.99 -1.81
C TYR A 143 -16.68 -0.87 -1.76
N LEU A 144 -15.96 -1.58 -2.64
CA LEU A 144 -14.51 -1.49 -2.73
C LEU A 144 -14.04 -0.07 -3.07
N ALA A 145 -14.67 0.54 -4.08
CA ALA A 145 -14.39 1.91 -4.50
C ALA A 145 -14.65 2.93 -3.38
N VAL A 146 -15.74 2.78 -2.62
CA VAL A 146 -16.04 3.67 -1.48
C VAL A 146 -15.01 3.50 -0.36
N VAL A 147 -14.61 2.27 -0.04
CA VAL A 147 -13.57 2.01 0.97
C VAL A 147 -12.24 2.62 0.56
N GLU A 148 -11.85 2.51 -0.71
CA GLU A 148 -10.60 3.07 -1.23
C GLU A 148 -10.60 4.61 -1.18
N ILE A 149 -11.72 5.24 -1.58
CA ILE A 149 -11.90 6.70 -1.48
C ILE A 149 -11.83 7.16 -0.03
N ILE A 150 -12.55 6.49 0.89
CA ILE A 150 -12.52 6.84 2.32
C ILE A 150 -11.12 6.65 2.89
N ALA A 151 -10.45 5.53 2.57
CA ALA A 151 -9.09 5.26 3.02
C ALA A 151 -8.11 6.32 2.50
N SER A 152 -8.23 6.75 1.25
CA SER A 152 -7.40 7.81 0.68
C SER A 152 -7.67 9.15 1.36
N ILE A 153 -8.93 9.51 1.62
CA ILE A 153 -9.28 10.76 2.30
C ILE A 153 -8.75 10.76 3.74
N VAL A 154 -8.98 9.68 4.49
CA VAL A 154 -8.50 9.54 5.87
C VAL A 154 -6.97 9.52 5.91
N GLY A 155 -6.32 8.84 4.96
CA GLY A 155 -4.86 8.80 4.84
C GLY A 155 -4.26 10.17 4.54
N SER A 156 -4.81 10.91 3.59
CA SER A 156 -4.35 12.27 3.29
C SER A 156 -4.67 13.25 4.42
N ALA A 157 -5.84 13.14 5.07
CA ALA A 157 -6.19 13.97 6.22
C ALA A 157 -5.27 13.72 7.41
N THR A 158 -4.98 12.45 7.73
CA THR A 158 -4.03 12.10 8.79
C THR A 158 -2.63 12.59 8.47
N ALA A 159 -2.15 12.49 7.23
CA ALA A 159 -0.85 13.05 6.83
C ALA A 159 -0.77 14.57 7.04
N ILE A 160 -1.84 15.30 6.67
CA ILE A 160 -1.91 16.76 6.88
C ILE A 160 -1.96 17.09 8.37
N VAL A 161 -2.80 16.41 9.15
CA VAL A 161 -2.92 16.62 10.61
C VAL A 161 -1.61 16.29 11.33
N LEU A 162 -0.91 15.23 10.93
CA LEU A 162 0.40 14.87 11.49
C LEU A 162 1.46 15.90 11.13
N HIS A 163 1.43 16.51 9.95
CA HIS A 163 2.32 17.62 9.64
C HIS A 163 2.05 18.83 10.56
N PHE A 164 0.79 19.20 10.75
CA PHE A 164 0.44 20.29 11.68
C PHE A 164 0.83 19.98 13.13
N LYS A 165 0.62 18.73 13.59
CA LYS A 165 1.08 18.32 14.93
C LYS A 165 2.59 18.15 15.05
N GLY A 166 3.28 17.76 13.97
CA GLY A 166 4.73 17.67 13.90
C GLY A 166 5.41 19.02 14.04
N LYS A 167 4.83 20.08 13.45
CA LYS A 167 5.27 21.48 13.69
C LYS A 167 5.01 21.96 15.13
N VAL A 168 3.96 21.48 15.80
CA VAL A 168 3.65 21.85 17.19
C VAL A 168 4.52 21.11 18.21
N PHE A 169 5.02 19.92 17.90
CA PHE A 169 5.89 19.14 18.82
C PHE A 169 7.37 19.56 18.75
N CYS A 170 7.75 20.37 17.75
CA CYS A 170 9.13 20.82 17.53
C CYS A 170 9.36 22.32 17.85
N LEU A 171 8.38 22.98 18.47
CA LEU A 171 8.42 24.39 18.91
C LEU A 171 8.52 24.49 20.44
#